data_AF-A0A3N4J091-F1
#
_entry.id   AF-A0A3N4J091-F1
#
_cell.length_a   1.000
_cell.length_b   1.000
_cell.length_c   1.000
_cell.angle_alpha   90.00
_cell.angle_beta   90.00
_cell.angle_gamma   90.00
#
_symmetry.space_group_name_H-M   'P 1'
#
loop_
_entity.id
_entity.type
_entity.pdbx_description
1 polymer ?
#
loop_
_entity_poly.entity_id
_entity_poly.type
_entity_poly.pdbx_seq_one_letter_code
_entity_poly.pdbx_strand_id
1 'polypeptide(L)'
;MAPLTKRKRPVVEEISFDAEQRREYLTGFHKRKLARAKKAREEAEKAAKAERLEDRRKLRESRKQELSAHVTAVQEFSRKAALEAGDIESSSSKDEWDGINDDENDDDNITRGVDGEDQYVDEEKYTTVTVEAMDLEKEESEDEEVVAERMRKREEREKEEERLRKKKEARLKNGPKEKKKKFRYLTKSERRQDRAKVKMGKAKRRKEREGDKEGQRKGGKSSKGRKK
;
A
#
# COMPACT_ATOMS: atom_id res chain seq x y z
N MET A 1 11.55 -8.65 33.76
CA MET A 1 12.21 -8.79 32.44
C MET A 1 13.69 -8.52 32.61
N ALA A 2 14.54 -9.52 32.34
CA ALA A 2 15.99 -9.38 32.44
C ALA A 2 16.54 -8.46 31.31
N PRO A 3 17.56 -7.62 31.57
CA PRO A 3 18.12 -6.75 30.55
C PRO A 3 18.84 -7.57 29.47
N LEU A 4 18.54 -7.29 28.19
CA LEU A 4 19.22 -7.92 27.05
C LEU A 4 20.72 -7.65 27.13
N THR A 5 21.50 -8.71 27.35
CA THR A 5 22.95 -8.64 27.35
C THR A 5 23.43 -8.28 25.93
N LYS A 6 24.26 -7.25 25.82
CA LYS A 6 24.83 -6.85 24.53
C LYS A 6 25.69 -8.00 24.02
N ARG A 7 25.27 -8.65 22.92
CA ARG A 7 26.08 -9.66 22.21
C ARG A 7 27.45 -9.06 21.90
N LYS A 8 28.51 -9.64 22.47
CA LYS A 8 29.89 -9.26 22.16
C LYS A 8 30.12 -9.55 20.67
N ARG A 9 30.52 -8.52 19.91
CA ARG A 9 30.93 -8.73 18.51
C ARG A 9 32.19 -9.60 18.50
N PRO A 10 32.37 -10.47 17.50
CA PRO A 10 33.61 -11.23 17.38
C PRO A 10 34.77 -10.25 17.36
N VAL A 11 35.76 -10.49 18.23
CA VAL A 11 36.99 -9.72 18.28
C VAL A 11 37.79 -10.16 17.06
N VAL A 12 38.03 -9.24 16.13
CA VAL A 12 38.89 -9.51 14.99
C VAL A 12 40.32 -9.47 15.49
N GLU A 13 41.03 -10.61 15.40
CA GLU A 13 42.38 -10.78 15.96
C GLU A 13 43.42 -9.95 15.22
N GLU A 14 43.24 -9.72 13.91
CA GLU A 14 44.18 -8.96 13.08
C GLU A 14 43.44 -8.04 12.09
N ILE A 15 43.86 -6.78 12.01
CA ILE A 15 43.33 -5.79 11.06
C ILE A 15 44.44 -5.43 10.07
N SER A 16 44.33 -5.93 8.83
CA SER A 16 45.23 -5.52 7.75
C SER A 16 44.80 -4.17 7.17
N PHE A 17 45.74 -3.22 7.11
CA PHE A 17 45.50 -1.91 6.52
C PHE A 17 46.16 -1.84 5.15
N ASP A 18 45.37 -2.08 4.12
CA ASP A 18 45.83 -1.87 2.75
C ASP A 18 45.82 -0.36 2.41
N ALA A 19 47.00 0.17 2.07
CA ALA A 19 47.19 1.58 1.77
C ALA A 19 46.44 2.00 0.50
N GLU A 20 46.25 1.10 -0.46
CA GLU A 20 45.54 1.37 -1.71
C GLU A 20 44.04 1.50 -1.46
N GLN A 21 43.45 0.53 -0.74
CA GLN A 21 42.06 0.61 -0.28
C GLN A 21 41.80 1.86 0.55
N ARG A 22 42.76 2.26 1.40
CA ARG A 22 42.65 3.51 2.14
C ARG A 22 42.63 4.73 1.23
N ARG A 23 43.46 4.77 0.19
CA ARG A 23 43.50 5.87 -0.79
C ARG A 23 42.18 5.94 -1.58
N GLU A 24 41.68 4.81 -2.07
CA GLU A 24 40.37 4.74 -2.74
C GLU A 24 39.22 5.12 -1.81
N TYR A 25 39.30 4.73 -0.53
CA TYR A 25 38.34 5.15 0.47
C TYR A 25 38.47 6.66 0.75
N LEU A 26 39.63 7.28 0.73
CA LEU A 26 39.70 8.73 0.95
C LEU A 26 39.29 9.54 -0.28
N THR A 27 39.51 9.08 -1.50
CA THR A 27 39.17 9.84 -2.73
C THR A 27 37.79 9.49 -3.29
N GLY A 28 37.31 8.26 -3.08
CA GLY A 28 36.09 7.72 -3.67
C GLY A 28 34.77 8.05 -2.96
N PHE A 29 34.65 9.22 -2.28
CA PHE A 29 33.46 9.56 -1.50
C PHE A 29 32.15 9.50 -2.31
N HIS A 30 32.19 9.97 -3.57
CA HIS A 30 31.04 9.90 -4.47
C HIS A 30 30.67 8.44 -4.80
N LYS A 31 31.66 7.60 -5.12
CA LYS A 31 31.47 6.16 -5.36
C LYS A 31 30.80 5.48 -4.16
N ARG A 32 31.26 5.77 -2.93
CA ARG A 32 30.63 5.23 -1.70
C ARG A 32 29.23 5.75 -1.45
N LYS A 33 28.97 7.03 -1.74
CA LYS A 33 27.62 7.60 -1.61
C LYS A 33 26.65 6.90 -2.56
N LEU A 34 27.07 6.68 -3.81
CA LEU A 34 26.29 5.91 -4.78
C LEU A 34 26.13 4.44 -4.35
N ALA A 35 27.19 3.79 -3.89
CA ALA A 35 27.13 2.40 -3.41
C ALA A 35 26.16 2.24 -2.23
N ARG A 36 26.15 3.19 -1.27
CA ARG A 36 25.15 3.20 -0.18
C ARG A 36 23.73 3.38 -0.70
N ALA A 37 23.52 4.28 -1.66
CA ALA A 37 22.21 4.49 -2.25
C ALA A 37 21.74 3.24 -3.01
N LYS A 38 22.62 2.58 -3.77
CA LYS A 38 22.35 1.33 -4.46
C LYS A 38 22.02 0.21 -3.48
N LYS A 39 22.86 0.00 -2.46
CA LYS A 39 22.61 -1.01 -1.42
C LYS A 39 21.28 -0.81 -0.72
N ALA A 40 20.92 0.43 -0.38
CA ALA A 40 19.62 0.73 0.22
C ALA A 40 18.43 0.41 -0.71
N ARG A 41 18.58 0.64 -2.03
CA ARG A 41 17.57 0.26 -3.03
C ARG A 41 17.48 -1.26 -3.17
N GLU A 42 18.62 -1.95 -3.28
CA GLU A 42 18.69 -3.41 -3.38
C GLU A 42 18.09 -4.10 -2.14
N GLU A 43 18.34 -3.57 -0.94
CA GLU A 43 17.73 -4.09 0.30
C GLU A 43 16.21 -3.89 0.31
N ALA A 44 15.72 -2.73 -0.15
CA ALA A 44 14.29 -2.47 -0.27
C ALA A 44 13.63 -3.38 -1.32
N GLU A 45 14.26 -3.59 -2.47
CA GLU A 45 13.77 -4.49 -3.52
C GLU A 45 13.76 -5.96 -3.05
N LYS A 46 14.80 -6.40 -2.33
CA LYS A 46 14.85 -7.73 -1.73
C LYS A 46 13.73 -7.93 -0.71
N ALA A 47 13.50 -6.93 0.15
CA ALA A 47 12.41 -6.96 1.13
C ALA A 47 11.03 -7.02 0.44
N ALA A 48 10.80 -6.19 -0.58
CA ALA A 48 9.54 -6.17 -1.32
C ALA A 48 9.27 -7.49 -2.07
N LYS A 49 10.31 -8.11 -2.64
CA LYS A 49 10.20 -9.44 -3.26
C LYS A 49 9.84 -10.52 -2.23
N ALA A 50 10.48 -10.50 -1.06
CA ALA A 50 10.18 -11.43 0.01
C ALA A 50 8.73 -11.28 0.51
N GLU A 51 8.28 -10.04 0.75
CA GLU A 51 6.91 -9.74 1.16
C GLU A 51 5.88 -10.25 0.13
N ARG A 52 6.10 -9.98 -1.17
CA ARG A 52 5.23 -10.47 -2.23
C ARG A 52 5.15 -12.01 -2.28
N LEU A 53 6.27 -12.68 -2.00
CA LEU A 53 6.33 -14.14 -1.98
C LEU A 53 5.57 -14.70 -0.78
N GLU A 54 5.74 -14.10 0.39
CA GLU A 54 5.01 -14.43 1.61
C GLU A 54 3.50 -14.23 1.44
N ASP A 55 3.08 -13.13 0.83
CA ASP A 55 1.66 -12.85 0.61
C ASP A 55 1.03 -13.82 -0.39
N ARG A 56 1.75 -14.17 -1.46
CA ARG A 56 1.32 -15.24 -2.38
C ARG A 56 1.21 -16.59 -1.67
N ARG A 57 2.14 -16.89 -0.77
CA ARG A 57 2.11 -18.11 0.03
C ARG A 57 0.91 -18.13 0.96
N LYS A 58 0.64 -17.05 1.70
CA LYS A 58 -0.53 -16.90 2.57
C LYS A 58 -1.84 -17.08 1.80
N LEU A 59 -1.92 -16.50 0.59
CA LEU A 59 -3.12 -16.60 -0.26
C LEU A 59 -3.35 -18.03 -0.76
N ARG A 60 -2.27 -18.75 -1.10
CA ARG A 60 -2.37 -20.18 -1.45
C ARG A 60 -2.77 -21.03 -0.24
N GLU A 61 -2.22 -20.73 0.94
CA GLU A 61 -2.56 -21.41 2.18
C GLU A 61 -4.03 -21.16 2.57
N SER A 62 -4.54 -19.93 2.45
CA SER A 62 -5.94 -19.61 2.71
C SER A 62 -6.88 -20.34 1.75
N ARG A 63 -6.58 -20.32 0.44
CA ARG A 63 -7.36 -21.09 -0.56
C ARG A 63 -7.34 -22.58 -0.28
N LYS A 64 -6.20 -23.14 0.11
CA LYS A 64 -6.09 -24.57 0.47
C LYS A 64 -6.95 -24.89 1.70
N GLN A 65 -6.94 -24.01 2.71
CA GLN A 65 -7.77 -24.16 3.90
C GLN A 65 -9.26 -24.07 3.57
N GLU A 66 -9.68 -23.07 2.79
CA GLU A 66 -11.06 -22.90 2.31
C GLU A 66 -11.54 -24.14 1.53
N LEU A 67 -10.74 -24.63 0.59
CA LEU A 67 -11.07 -25.84 -0.16
C LEU A 67 -11.14 -27.08 0.75
N SER A 68 -10.21 -27.24 1.69
CA SER A 68 -10.25 -28.37 2.63
C SER A 68 -11.48 -28.31 3.53
N ALA A 69 -11.85 -27.12 4.03
CA ALA A 69 -13.03 -26.91 4.86
C ALA A 69 -14.32 -27.18 4.06
N HIS A 70 -14.35 -26.77 2.79
CA HIS A 70 -15.48 -27.05 1.91
C HIS A 70 -15.63 -28.55 1.63
N VAL A 71 -14.55 -29.26 1.30
CA VAL A 71 -14.58 -30.72 1.09
C VAL A 71 -15.05 -31.43 2.36
N THR A 72 -14.54 -31.05 3.54
CA THR A 72 -15.01 -31.63 4.81
C THR A 72 -16.48 -31.32 5.05
N ALA A 73 -16.94 -30.11 4.77
CA ALA A 73 -18.35 -29.72 4.93
C ALA A 73 -19.27 -30.51 3.99
N VAL A 74 -18.87 -30.71 2.74
CA VAL A 74 -19.61 -31.54 1.76
C VAL A 74 -19.63 -33.00 2.23
N GLN A 75 -18.50 -33.56 2.63
CA GLN A 75 -18.45 -34.93 3.16
C GLN A 75 -19.34 -35.11 4.39
N GLU A 76 -19.33 -34.15 5.32
CA GLU A 76 -20.21 -34.16 6.49
C GLU A 76 -21.69 -34.04 6.09
N PHE A 77 -22.01 -33.18 5.13
CA PHE A 77 -23.37 -33.03 4.62
C PHE A 77 -23.85 -34.31 3.94
N SER A 78 -23.05 -34.91 3.05
CA SER A 78 -23.34 -36.19 2.42
C SER A 78 -23.51 -37.32 3.44
N ARG A 79 -22.65 -37.36 4.48
CA ARG A 79 -22.75 -38.37 5.54
C ARG A 79 -24.01 -38.18 6.39
N LYS A 80 -24.39 -36.93 6.70
CA LYS A 80 -25.64 -36.61 7.41
C LYS A 80 -26.86 -36.97 6.56
N ALA A 81 -26.86 -36.63 5.27
CA ALA A 81 -27.92 -36.99 4.34
C ALA A 81 -28.06 -38.51 4.19
N ALA A 82 -26.96 -39.26 4.12
CA ALA A 82 -26.97 -40.72 4.08
C ALA A 82 -27.53 -41.34 5.37
N LEU A 83 -27.19 -40.77 6.54
CA LEU A 83 -27.74 -41.20 7.83
C LEU A 83 -29.24 -40.89 7.96
N GLU A 84 -29.71 -39.77 7.42
CA GLU A 84 -31.11 -39.36 7.44
C GLU A 84 -31.97 -40.14 6.41
N ALA A 85 -31.37 -40.51 5.27
CA ALA A 85 -32.02 -41.31 4.23
C ALA A 85 -32.13 -42.83 4.57
N GLY A 86 -31.51 -43.29 5.67
CA GLY A 86 -31.71 -44.63 6.20
C GLY A 86 -31.21 -45.78 5.32
N ASP A 87 -30.12 -45.59 4.57
CA ASP A 87 -29.59 -46.64 3.68
C ASP A 87 -28.53 -47.54 4.35
N ILE A 88 -28.69 -48.83 4.06
CA ILE A 88 -28.01 -50.00 4.59
C ILE A 88 -26.74 -50.27 3.78
N GLU A 89 -25.63 -50.56 4.48
CA GLU A 89 -24.51 -51.40 4.04
C GLU A 89 -24.02 -51.30 2.56
N SER A 90 -22.88 -50.61 2.39
CA SER A 90 -21.77 -51.04 1.54
C SER A 90 -22.11 -51.54 0.11
N SER A 91 -22.34 -50.61 -0.82
CA SER A 91 -22.08 -50.83 -2.24
C SER A 91 -20.94 -49.91 -2.69
N SER A 92 -19.71 -50.39 -2.47
CA SER A 92 -18.48 -49.88 -3.07
C SER A 92 -18.52 -50.13 -4.60
N SER A 93 -19.33 -49.37 -5.36
CA SER A 93 -19.19 -49.32 -6.82
C SER A 93 -17.91 -48.58 -7.13
N LYS A 94 -16.93 -49.36 -7.55
CA LYS A 94 -15.58 -48.99 -7.90
C LYS A 94 -15.58 -48.46 -9.33
N ASP A 95 -16.36 -47.41 -9.60
CA ASP A 95 -16.24 -46.64 -10.84
C ASP A 95 -15.11 -45.64 -10.63
N GLU A 96 -13.90 -46.19 -10.77
CA GLU A 96 -12.63 -45.49 -10.80
C GLU A 96 -12.69 -44.50 -11.97
N TRP A 97 -12.75 -43.21 -11.64
CA TRP A 97 -12.72 -42.12 -12.63
C TRP A 97 -11.41 -42.22 -13.41
N ASP A 98 -11.49 -42.83 -14.60
CA ASP A 98 -10.40 -42.92 -15.56
C ASP A 98 -10.14 -41.50 -16.06
N GLY A 99 -8.96 -40.98 -15.72
CA GLY A 99 -8.54 -39.63 -16.07
C GLY A 99 -8.59 -39.44 -17.58
N ILE A 100 -8.94 -38.23 -18.02
CA ILE A 100 -8.84 -37.82 -19.43
C ILE A 100 -7.48 -38.31 -19.98
N ASN A 101 -7.54 -39.31 -20.84
CA ASN A 101 -6.40 -39.77 -21.62
C ASN A 101 -6.09 -38.67 -22.63
N ASP A 102 -4.97 -37.99 -22.38
CA ASP A 102 -4.32 -37.09 -23.31
C ASP A 102 -3.70 -37.95 -24.42
N ASP A 103 -4.52 -38.35 -25.38
CA ASP A 103 -4.04 -38.98 -26.62
C ASP A 103 -3.75 -37.87 -27.62
N GLU A 104 -2.49 -37.82 -28.02
CA GLU A 104 -1.92 -36.81 -28.91
C GLU A 104 -2.49 -36.98 -30.32
N ASN A 105 -2.87 -35.84 -30.95
CA ASN A 105 -3.07 -35.60 -32.39
C ASN A 105 -4.49 -35.79 -32.96
N ASP A 106 -5.04 -34.67 -33.43
CA ASP A 106 -6.11 -34.42 -34.42
C ASP A 106 -7.00 -33.30 -33.83
N ASP A 107 -6.87 -32.02 -34.21
CA ASP A 107 -7.37 -31.50 -35.48
C ASP A 107 -6.78 -30.11 -35.77
N ASP A 108 -5.72 -30.07 -36.57
CA ASP A 108 -5.46 -28.92 -37.45
C ASP A 108 -6.57 -28.93 -38.53
N ASN A 109 -7.20 -27.78 -38.82
CA ASN A 109 -7.93 -27.45 -40.08
C ASN A 109 -9.46 -27.14 -40.02
N ILE A 110 -9.97 -26.40 -39.03
CA ILE A 110 -11.20 -25.58 -39.19
C ILE A 110 -11.04 -24.29 -38.37
N THR A 111 -10.68 -23.18 -39.04
CA THR A 111 -10.96 -21.75 -38.69
C THR A 111 -10.02 -20.79 -39.43
N ARG A 112 -9.72 -21.05 -40.70
CA ARG A 112 -9.04 -20.06 -41.56
C ARG A 112 -10.07 -19.06 -42.10
N GLY A 113 -10.46 -18.10 -41.27
CA GLY A 113 -11.33 -17.00 -41.67
C GLY A 113 -11.69 -16.10 -40.49
N VAL A 114 -11.19 -14.86 -40.51
CA VAL A 114 -11.36 -13.77 -39.51
C VAL A 114 -10.13 -13.53 -38.59
N ASP A 115 -9.01 -14.23 -38.77
CA ASP A 115 -7.72 -13.90 -38.11
C ASP A 115 -6.79 -13.10 -39.03
N GLY A 116 -7.10 -11.81 -39.22
CA GLY A 116 -6.17 -10.84 -39.80
C GLY A 116 -5.35 -10.17 -38.70
N GLU A 117 -4.24 -10.79 -38.30
CA GLU A 117 -3.32 -10.24 -37.29
C GLU A 117 -2.48 -9.09 -37.88
N ASP A 118 -2.91 -7.84 -37.72
CA ASP A 118 -2.02 -6.69 -37.98
C ASP A 118 -1.00 -6.55 -36.83
N GLN A 119 0.22 -6.99 -37.08
CA GLN A 119 1.34 -6.95 -36.13
C GLN A 119 1.85 -5.52 -35.93
N TYR A 120 1.47 -4.88 -34.81
CA TYR A 120 2.17 -3.70 -34.29
C TYR A 120 3.25 -4.14 -33.29
N VAL A 121 4.51 -3.87 -33.62
CA VAL A 121 5.65 -4.15 -32.75
C VAL A 121 5.89 -2.94 -31.85
N ASP A 122 5.60 -3.08 -30.55
CA ASP A 122 6.17 -2.22 -29.50
C ASP A 122 7.02 -3.10 -28.56
N GLU A 123 8.31 -2.75 -28.46
CA GLU A 123 9.44 -3.63 -28.12
C GLU A 123 9.54 -4.13 -26.67
N GLU A 124 8.52 -4.04 -25.81
CA GLU A 124 8.73 -4.44 -24.40
C GLU A 124 7.59 -5.13 -23.63
N LYS A 125 6.36 -5.27 -24.14
CA LYS A 125 5.28 -5.99 -23.41
C LYS A 125 4.24 -6.62 -24.35
N TYR A 126 4.23 -7.95 -24.42
CA TYR A 126 3.16 -8.70 -25.09
C TYR A 126 1.96 -8.88 -24.15
N THR A 127 0.85 -8.20 -24.43
CA THR A 127 -0.48 -8.51 -23.90
C THR A 127 -1.43 -8.68 -25.06
N THR A 128 -1.99 -9.87 -25.24
CA THR A 128 -2.99 -10.15 -26.26
C THR A 128 -4.35 -9.63 -25.80
N VAL A 129 -5.00 -8.81 -26.63
CA VAL A 129 -6.36 -8.29 -26.42
C VAL A 129 -7.28 -9.02 -27.38
N THR A 130 -8.20 -9.81 -26.85
CA THR A 130 -9.26 -10.49 -27.62
C THR A 130 -10.52 -9.61 -27.63
N VAL A 131 -11.08 -9.36 -28.81
CA VAL A 131 -12.34 -8.60 -28.97
C VAL A 131 -13.44 -9.60 -29.28
N GLU A 132 -14.34 -9.81 -28.31
CA GLU A 132 -15.59 -10.54 -28.49
C GLU A 132 -16.73 -9.55 -28.71
N ALA A 133 -17.59 -9.78 -29.70
CA ALA A 133 -18.81 -9.00 -29.89
C ALA A 133 -19.79 -9.33 -28.76
N MET A 134 -20.04 -8.38 -27.86
CA MET A 134 -21.07 -8.51 -26.83
C MET A 134 -22.45 -8.22 -27.45
N ASP A 135 -23.34 -9.20 -27.42
CA ASP A 135 -24.76 -9.02 -27.72
C ASP A 135 -25.41 -8.17 -26.63
N LEU A 136 -25.68 -6.90 -26.95
CA LEU A 136 -26.28 -5.89 -26.04
C LEU A 136 -27.77 -6.12 -25.75
N GLU A 137 -28.39 -7.18 -26.26
CA GLU A 137 -29.82 -7.49 -26.01
C GLU A 137 -30.05 -8.25 -24.68
N LYS A 138 -28.99 -8.75 -24.03
CA LYS A 138 -29.07 -9.47 -22.74
C LYS A 138 -28.77 -8.58 -21.51
N GLU A 139 -28.71 -7.27 -21.68
CA GLU A 139 -28.42 -6.32 -20.58
C GLU A 139 -29.67 -5.63 -20.00
N GLU A 140 -30.88 -6.03 -20.41
CA GLU A 140 -32.15 -5.51 -19.86
C GLU A 140 -32.85 -6.45 -18.86
N SER A 141 -32.21 -7.57 -18.48
CA SER A 141 -32.70 -8.46 -17.42
C SER A 141 -31.61 -8.74 -16.38
N GLU A 142 -30.97 -7.70 -15.84
CA GLU A 142 -30.30 -7.86 -14.55
C GLU A 142 -31.38 -7.99 -13.46
N ASP A 143 -31.44 -9.15 -12.80
CA ASP A 143 -32.35 -9.39 -11.67
C ASP A 143 -32.21 -8.26 -10.62
N GLU A 144 -33.33 -7.69 -10.18
CA GLU A 144 -33.36 -6.53 -9.25
C GLU A 144 -32.57 -6.79 -7.96
N GLU A 145 -32.45 -8.06 -7.55
CA GLU A 145 -31.65 -8.48 -6.39
C GLU A 145 -30.13 -8.28 -6.60
N VAL A 146 -29.62 -8.51 -7.82
CA VAL A 146 -28.19 -8.36 -8.14
C VAL A 146 -27.80 -6.88 -8.17
N VAL A 147 -28.69 -6.02 -8.67
CA VAL A 147 -28.52 -4.56 -8.62
C VAL A 147 -28.56 -4.06 -7.18
N ALA A 148 -29.51 -4.55 -6.36
CA ALA A 148 -29.61 -4.21 -4.95
C ALA A 148 -28.38 -4.67 -4.14
N GLU A 149 -27.83 -5.85 -4.44
CA GLU A 149 -26.62 -6.37 -3.78
C GLU A 149 -25.38 -5.55 -4.15
N ARG A 150 -25.23 -5.17 -5.44
CA ARG A 150 -24.16 -4.27 -5.89
C ARG A 150 -24.21 -2.91 -5.19
N MET A 151 -25.40 -2.36 -5.01
CA MET A 151 -25.59 -1.08 -4.30
C MET A 151 -25.25 -1.19 -2.81
N ARG A 152 -25.67 -2.26 -2.13
CA ARG A 152 -25.29 -2.52 -0.72
C ARG A 152 -23.79 -2.66 -0.54
N LYS A 153 -23.14 -3.43 -1.42
CA LYS A 153 -21.68 -3.63 -1.40
C LYS A 153 -20.91 -2.34 -1.66
N ARG A 154 -21.44 -1.44 -2.49
CA ARG A 154 -20.87 -0.10 -2.72
C ARG A 154 -20.98 0.77 -1.47
N GLU A 155 -22.15 0.80 -0.83
CA GLU A 155 -22.33 1.56 0.41
C GLU A 155 -21.45 1.06 1.56
N GLU A 156 -21.27 -0.26 1.68
CA GLU A 156 -20.38 -0.83 2.70
C GLU A 156 -18.92 -0.42 2.49
N ARG A 157 -18.45 -0.43 1.23
CA ARG A 157 -17.11 0.06 0.87
C ARG A 157 -16.94 1.53 1.18
N GLU A 158 -17.92 2.37 0.87
CA GLU A 158 -17.88 3.80 1.16
C GLU A 158 -17.85 4.07 2.68
N LYS A 159 -18.66 3.33 3.46
CA LYS A 159 -18.65 3.39 4.94
C LYS A 159 -17.30 2.93 5.52
N GLU A 160 -16.70 1.88 4.96
CA GLU A 160 -15.38 1.39 5.40
C GLU A 160 -14.27 2.39 5.09
N GLU A 161 -14.27 2.98 3.90
CA GLU A 161 -13.34 4.03 3.51
C GLU A 161 -13.45 5.25 4.42
N GLU A 162 -14.66 5.68 4.75
CA GLU A 162 -14.89 6.80 5.65
C GLU A 162 -14.35 6.51 7.07
N ARG A 163 -14.55 5.29 7.58
CA ARG A 163 -14.00 4.85 8.88
C ARG A 163 -12.48 4.82 8.86
N LEU A 164 -11.87 4.35 7.78
CA LEU A 164 -10.41 4.34 7.61
C LEU A 164 -9.84 5.75 7.51
N ARG A 165 -10.52 6.67 6.81
CA ARG A 165 -10.15 8.10 6.75
C ARG A 165 -10.21 8.76 8.13
N LYS A 166 -11.33 8.60 8.86
CA LYS A 166 -11.48 9.11 10.24
C LYS A 166 -10.42 8.53 11.19
N LYS A 167 -10.09 7.24 11.07
CA LYS A 167 -9.03 6.59 11.88
C LYS A 167 -7.64 7.13 11.55
N LYS A 168 -7.34 7.39 10.26
CA LYS A 168 -6.07 8.02 9.83
C LYS A 168 -5.96 9.46 10.34
N GLU A 169 -7.02 10.25 10.25
CA GLU A 169 -7.04 11.63 10.77
C GLU A 169 -6.89 11.66 12.30
N ALA A 170 -7.56 10.77 13.03
CA ALA A 170 -7.40 10.66 14.48
C ALA A 170 -5.97 10.29 14.88
N ARG A 171 -5.32 9.38 14.13
CA ARG A 171 -3.90 9.02 14.35
C ARG A 171 -2.95 10.16 14.02
N LEU A 172 -3.25 10.99 13.02
CA LEU A 172 -2.43 12.17 12.68
C LEU A 172 -2.58 13.29 13.72
N LYS A 173 -3.77 13.46 14.30
CA LYS A 173 -4.06 14.52 15.28
C LYS A 173 -3.59 14.17 16.69
N ASN A 174 -3.78 12.92 17.11
CA ASN A 174 -3.49 12.46 18.48
C ASN A 174 -2.29 11.50 18.58
N GLY A 175 -1.65 11.17 17.45
CA GLY A 175 -0.46 10.32 17.45
C GLY A 175 0.78 11.00 18.01
N PRO A 176 1.80 10.21 18.42
CA PRO A 176 3.05 10.75 18.93
C PRO A 176 3.76 11.56 17.83
N LYS A 177 3.93 12.87 18.07
CA LYS A 177 4.62 13.77 17.13
C LYS A 177 6.06 13.33 16.96
N GLU A 178 6.46 13.05 15.72
CA GLU A 178 7.83 12.69 15.42
C GLU A 178 8.79 13.80 15.85
N LYS A 179 9.84 13.42 16.59
CA LYS A 179 10.84 14.35 17.08
C LYS A 179 11.62 14.89 15.88
N LYS A 180 11.56 16.21 15.67
CA LYS A 180 12.31 16.88 14.60
C LYS A 180 13.80 16.57 14.76
N LYS A 181 14.42 16.08 13.68
CA LYS A 181 15.86 15.75 13.66
C LYS A 181 16.66 17.03 13.90
N LYS A 182 17.62 16.96 14.83
CA LYS A 182 18.50 18.08 15.20
C LYS A 182 19.59 18.28 14.14
N PHE A 183 19.25 18.72 12.92
CA PHE A 183 20.27 19.28 12.03
C PHE A 183 19.78 20.40 11.09
N ARG A 184 20.31 21.59 11.42
CA ARG A 184 20.78 22.77 10.67
C ARG A 184 20.03 23.42 9.51
N TYR A 185 19.08 22.82 8.82
CA TYR A 185 18.17 23.62 7.98
C TYR A 185 16.75 23.07 8.05
N LEU A 186 15.82 23.92 8.49
CA LEU A 186 14.38 23.71 8.31
C LEU A 186 14.11 23.29 6.87
N THR A 187 13.18 22.34 6.68
CA THR A 187 12.70 21.97 5.35
C THR A 187 12.18 23.21 4.61
N LYS A 188 12.15 23.20 3.27
CA LYS A 188 11.74 24.38 2.48
C LYS A 188 10.34 24.87 2.85
N SER A 189 9.43 23.96 3.18
CA SER A 189 8.08 24.23 3.67
C SER A 189 8.09 24.87 5.06
N GLU A 190 8.83 24.32 6.03
CA GLU A 190 8.96 24.89 7.37
C GLU A 190 9.60 26.29 7.35
N ARG A 191 10.64 26.49 6.52
CA ARG A 191 11.27 27.80 6.31
C ARG A 191 10.27 28.82 5.76
N ARG A 192 9.39 28.40 4.85
CA ARG A 192 8.33 29.27 4.30
C ARG A 192 7.32 29.64 5.38
N GLN A 193 6.92 28.69 6.22
CA GLN A 193 6.02 28.94 7.35
C GLN A 193 6.62 29.87 8.39
N ASP A 194 7.90 29.70 8.74
CA ASP A 194 8.56 30.57 9.73
C ASP A 194 8.77 31.99 9.17
N ARG A 195 9.12 32.12 7.88
CA ARG A 195 9.13 33.43 7.20
C ARG A 195 7.75 34.09 7.22
N ALA A 196 6.68 33.33 7.00
CA ALA A 196 5.32 33.83 7.07
C ALA A 196 4.96 34.29 8.49
N LYS A 197 5.30 33.51 9.53
CA LYS A 197 5.09 33.88 10.95
C LYS A 197 5.83 35.16 11.32
N VAL A 198 7.09 35.29 10.94
CA VAL A 198 7.88 36.51 11.18
C VAL A 198 7.26 37.70 10.46
N LYS A 199 6.82 37.55 9.21
CA LYS A 199 6.14 38.61 8.46
C LYS A 199 4.83 39.03 9.13
N MET A 200 4.03 38.07 9.59
CA MET A 200 2.79 38.32 10.33
C MET A 200 3.04 39.01 11.68
N GLY A 201 4.07 38.60 12.43
CA GLY A 201 4.44 39.24 13.70
C GLY A 201 4.89 40.69 13.50
N LYS A 202 5.68 40.96 12.46
CA LYS A 202 6.07 42.33 12.08
C LYS A 202 4.86 43.17 11.65
N ALA A 203 3.93 42.59 10.90
CA ALA A 203 2.70 43.27 10.48
C ALA A 203 1.79 43.60 11.68
N LYS A 204 1.62 42.68 12.63
CA LYS A 204 0.86 42.93 13.87
C LYS A 204 1.46 44.05 14.70
N ARG A 205 2.77 44.01 14.96
CA ARG A 205 3.49 45.06 15.67
C ARG A 205 3.41 46.43 14.97
N ARG A 206 3.36 46.43 13.64
CA ARG A 206 3.15 47.67 12.85
C ARG A 206 1.73 48.20 13.06
N LYS A 207 0.71 47.34 13.01
CA LYS A 207 -0.69 47.71 13.25
C LYS A 207 -0.91 48.22 14.67
N GLU A 208 -0.32 47.59 15.68
CA GLU A 208 -0.35 48.05 17.08
C GLU A 208 0.22 49.47 17.19
N ARG A 209 1.40 49.72 16.60
CA ARG A 209 2.02 51.06 16.57
C ARG A 209 1.22 52.10 15.78
N GLU A 210 0.52 51.68 14.72
CA GLU A 210 -0.35 52.58 13.93
C GLU A 210 -1.63 52.91 14.72
N GLY A 211 -2.23 51.93 15.41
CA GLY A 211 -3.40 52.14 16.30
C GLY A 211 -3.08 53.01 17.52
N ASP A 212 -1.91 52.84 18.14
CA ASP A 212 -1.47 53.69 19.26
C ASP A 212 -1.26 55.16 18.83
N LYS A 213 -0.79 55.39 17.59
CA LYS A 213 -0.65 56.74 17.02
C LYS A 213 -2.00 57.38 16.71
N GLU A 214 -3.01 56.60 16.34
CA GLU A 214 -4.38 57.11 16.15
C GLU A 214 -5.05 57.47 17.48
N GLY A 215 -4.81 56.69 18.53
CA GLY A 215 -5.28 56.99 19.90
C GLY A 215 -4.62 58.24 20.50
N GLN A 216 -3.32 58.43 20.30
CA GLN A 216 -2.60 59.62 20.77
C GLN A 216 -3.04 60.92 20.05
N ARG A 217 -3.46 60.84 18.77
CA ARG A 217 -3.97 62.01 18.03
C ARG A 217 -5.37 62.45 18.47
N LYS A 218 -6.15 61.58 19.13
CA LYS A 218 -7.48 61.92 19.66
C LYS A 218 -7.50 62.34 21.14
N GLY A 219 -6.45 62.05 21.93
CA GLY A 219 -6.37 62.39 23.36
C GLY A 219 -5.68 63.71 23.71
N GLY A 220 -5.10 64.42 22.74
CA GLY A 220 -4.26 65.60 22.99
C GLY A 220 -4.99 66.95 22.93
N LYS A 221 -6.10 67.15 23.63
CA LYS A 221 -6.67 68.50 23.87
C LYS A 221 -7.31 68.59 25.26
N SER A 222 -6.89 69.63 26.00
CA SER A 222 -7.43 70.18 27.25
C SER A 222 -6.92 69.61 28.60
N SER A 223 -5.77 70.14 29.05
CA SER A 223 -5.57 70.44 30.47
C SER A 223 -4.93 71.83 30.59
N LYS A 224 -5.77 72.88 30.53
CA LYS A 224 -5.36 74.25 30.87
C LYS A 224 -5.03 74.28 32.37
N GLY A 225 -3.81 74.65 32.70
CA GLY A 225 -3.30 74.75 34.06
C GLY A 225 -4.10 75.73 34.92
N ARG A 226 -4.45 75.27 36.13
CA ARG A 226 -4.96 76.06 37.24
C ARG A 226 -3.73 76.56 38.01
N LYS A 227 -3.35 77.83 37.85
CA LYS A 227 -2.34 78.48 38.67
C LYS A 227 -3.01 79.13 39.89
N LYS A 228 -2.31 79.01 41.02
CA LYS A 228 -2.55 79.68 42.30
C LYS A 228 -2.70 81.18 42.15
#